data_AF-A0A0F5II46-F1
#
_entry.id   AF-A0A0F5II46-F1
#
_cell.length_a   1.000
_cell.length_b   1.000
_cell.length_c   1.000
_cell.angle_alpha   90.00
_cell.angle_beta   90.00
_cell.angle_gamma   90.00
#
_symmetry.space_group_name_H-M   'P 1'
#
loop_
_entity.id
_entity.type
_entity.pdbx_description
1 polymer ?
#
loop_
_entity_poly.entity_id
_entity_poly.type
_entity_poly.pdbx_seq_one_letter_code
_entity_poly.pdbx_strand_id
1 'polypeptide(L)'
;MITNKTKILWIVITFLAVLNIATIATIIYNNRQVKTEDENIVFEPDTQPLNGMYFKQTLGFDNHQMEVFRQSSRAFRQNANQIIGSINRSKEELFIELQAEQPDTVRLKEISKEIGVLHAELKDATVNFYLELNSVCNPEQKNKLKTVFVPLFRETPLQGGHGGNNGRGHGRRNRNF
;
A
#
# COMPACT_ATOMS: atom_id res chain seq x y z
N MET A 1 -47.69 25.32 -28.52
CA MET A 1 -46.51 26.20 -28.68
C MET A 1 -45.65 26.07 -27.43
N ILE A 2 -44.50 25.39 -27.51
CA ILE A 2 -43.52 25.34 -26.41
C ILE A 2 -42.91 26.74 -26.32
N THR A 3 -43.33 27.52 -25.33
CA THR A 3 -42.86 28.90 -25.09
C THR A 3 -41.35 28.90 -24.86
N ASN A 4 -40.66 29.96 -25.29
CA ASN A 4 -39.19 30.03 -25.23
C ASN A 4 -38.61 29.70 -23.84
N LYS A 5 -39.37 29.98 -22.77
CA LYS A 5 -39.04 29.63 -21.38
C LYS A 5 -39.01 28.11 -21.12
N THR A 6 -39.94 27.33 -21.67
CA THR A 6 -39.95 25.87 -21.53
C THR A 6 -38.86 25.21 -22.36
N LYS A 7 -38.52 25.77 -23.54
CA LYS A 7 -37.35 25.33 -24.32
C LYS A 7 -36.03 25.52 -23.58
N ILE A 8 -35.85 26.68 -22.94
CA ILE A 8 -34.65 26.98 -22.15
C ILE A 8 -34.53 26.01 -20.97
N LEU A 9 -35.63 25.71 -20.26
CA LEU A 9 -35.63 24.74 -19.16
C LEU A 9 -35.21 23.34 -19.63
N TRP A 10 -35.72 22.86 -20.76
CA TRP A 10 -35.32 21.57 -21.33
C TRP A 10 -33.84 21.53 -21.74
N ILE A 11 -33.31 22.63 -22.29
CA ILE A 11 -31.88 22.75 -22.63
C ILE A 11 -31.03 22.69 -21.36
N VAL A 12 -31.41 23.42 -20.31
CA VAL A 12 -30.68 23.41 -19.02
C VAL A 12 -30.71 22.03 -18.38
N ILE A 13 -31.85 21.34 -18.34
CA ILE A 13 -31.97 19.99 -17.78
C ILE A 13 -31.11 19.00 -18.56
N THR A 14 -31.16 19.07 -19.90
CA THR A 14 -30.37 18.17 -20.76
C THR A 14 -28.87 18.43 -20.59
N PHE A 15 -28.46 19.70 -20.55
CA PHE A 15 -27.08 20.09 -20.32
C PHE A 15 -26.57 19.61 -18.95
N LEU A 16 -27.38 19.78 -17.90
CA LEU A 16 -27.06 19.32 -16.55
C LEU A 16 -26.90 17.80 -16.51
N ALA A 17 -27.77 17.05 -17.19
CA ALA A 17 -27.70 15.59 -17.27
C ALA A 17 -26.42 15.13 -17.98
N VAL A 18 -26.09 15.72 -19.13
CA VAL A 18 -24.87 15.40 -19.90
C VAL A 18 -23.62 15.71 -19.08
N LEU A 19 -23.58 16.85 -18.38
CA LEU A 19 -22.43 17.24 -17.56
C LEU A 19 -22.22 16.32 -16.35
N ASN A 20 -23.31 15.88 -15.70
CA ASN A 20 -23.22 14.89 -14.62
C ASN A 20 -22.75 13.52 -15.13
N ILE A 21 -23.27 13.05 -16.27
CA ILE A 21 -22.84 11.78 -16.88
C ILE A 21 -21.36 11.86 -17.30
N ALA A 22 -20.93 12.96 -17.91
CA ALA A 22 -19.54 13.17 -18.27
C ALA A 22 -18.62 13.21 -17.03
N THR A 23 -19.06 13.82 -15.93
CA THR A 23 -18.32 13.84 -14.67
C THR A 23 -18.18 12.42 -14.10
N ILE A 24 -19.27 11.64 -14.06
CA ILE A 24 -19.24 10.25 -13.59
C ILE A 24 -18.36 9.39 -14.50
N ALA A 25 -18.48 9.52 -15.81
CA ALA A 25 -17.65 8.80 -16.78
C ALA A 25 -16.17 9.18 -16.64
N THR A 26 -15.87 10.46 -16.40
CA THR A 26 -14.51 10.95 -16.15
C THR A 26 -13.97 10.40 -14.84
N ILE A 27 -14.76 10.36 -13.77
CA ILE A 27 -14.36 9.76 -12.49
C ILE A 27 -14.12 8.25 -12.68
N ILE A 28 -14.96 7.52 -13.42
CA ILE A 28 -14.78 6.08 -13.67
C ILE A 28 -13.55 5.82 -14.56
N TYR A 29 -13.35 6.62 -15.60
CA TYR A 29 -12.21 6.50 -16.51
C TYR A 29 -10.90 6.88 -15.82
N ASN A 30 -10.90 7.96 -15.04
CA ASN A 30 -9.77 8.39 -14.24
C ASN A 30 -9.51 7.41 -13.08
N ASN A 31 -10.52 6.80 -12.46
CA ASN A 31 -10.32 5.72 -11.47
C ASN A 31 -9.83 4.41 -12.11
N ARG A 32 -9.92 4.28 -13.44
CA ARG A 32 -9.28 3.20 -14.21
C ARG A 32 -7.86 3.55 -14.67
N GLN A 33 -7.56 4.83 -14.93
CA GLN A 33 -6.23 5.30 -15.35
C GLN A 33 -5.30 5.71 -14.19
N VAL A 34 -5.84 6.24 -13.09
CA VAL A 34 -5.19 6.44 -11.77
C VAL A 34 -5.09 5.09 -11.02
N LYS A 35 -4.96 4.01 -11.80
CA LYS A 35 -4.30 2.77 -11.39
C LYS A 35 -2.92 2.67 -12.04
N THR A 36 -2.22 3.79 -12.15
CA THR A 36 -0.87 3.79 -11.58
C THR A 36 -1.06 3.54 -10.08
N GLU A 37 -1.37 2.28 -9.73
CA GLU A 37 -1.27 1.79 -8.37
C GLU A 37 0.11 2.26 -7.93
N ASP A 38 0.19 3.03 -6.85
CA ASP A 38 1.46 3.32 -6.20
C ASP A 38 2.25 2.01 -6.20
N GLU A 39 3.31 1.93 -7.01
CA GLU A 39 4.01 0.65 -7.25
C GLU A 39 4.74 0.15 -5.99
N ASN A 40 4.51 0.85 -4.87
CA ASN A 40 4.98 0.66 -3.51
C ASN A 40 4.25 -0.51 -2.84
N ILE A 41 5.00 -1.50 -2.38
CA ILE A 41 4.52 -2.59 -1.53
C ILE A 41 5.05 -2.33 -0.12
N VAL A 42 4.17 -2.13 0.85
CA VAL A 42 4.52 -1.94 2.27
C VAL A 42 4.17 -3.22 3.01
N PHE A 43 5.15 -3.85 3.67
CA PHE A 43 4.99 -5.12 4.38
C PHE A 43 4.71 -4.89 5.87
N GLU A 44 5.35 -3.87 6.42
CA GLU A 44 5.19 -3.36 7.78
C GLU A 44 5.32 -1.84 7.79
N PRO A 45 4.72 -1.14 8.77
CA PRO A 45 4.75 0.32 8.86
C PRO A 45 6.16 0.93 8.85
N ASP A 46 7.18 0.18 9.29
CA ASP A 46 8.58 0.63 9.36
C ASP A 46 9.46 0.11 8.21
N THR A 47 8.90 -0.65 7.26
CA THR A 47 9.65 -1.15 6.09
C THR A 47 9.58 -0.16 4.92
N GLN A 48 10.70 0.03 4.23
CA GLN A 48 10.69 0.82 3.00
C GLN A 48 9.78 0.17 1.95
N PRO A 49 8.87 0.94 1.33
CA PRO A 49 8.03 0.41 0.28
C PRO A 49 8.87 -0.11 -0.89
N LEU A 50 8.62 -1.35 -1.30
CA LEU A 50 9.18 -1.89 -2.53
C LEU A 50 8.46 -1.25 -3.72
N ASN A 51 9.14 -0.37 -4.45
CA ASN A 51 8.57 0.36 -5.59
C ASN A 51 8.92 -0.32 -6.93
N GLY A 52 7.97 -0.53 -7.82
CA GLY A 52 8.23 -1.06 -9.18
C GLY A 52 9.28 -0.27 -9.98
N MET A 53 9.38 1.04 -9.78
CA MET A 53 10.45 1.87 -10.36
C MET A 53 11.83 1.51 -9.79
N TYR A 54 11.90 1.19 -8.50
CA TYR A 54 13.11 0.71 -7.86
C TYR A 54 13.52 -0.66 -8.42
N PHE A 55 12.57 -1.57 -8.65
CA PHE A 55 12.86 -2.86 -9.31
C PHE A 55 13.40 -2.67 -10.72
N LYS A 56 12.79 -1.79 -11.52
CA LYS A 56 13.26 -1.50 -12.89
C LYS A 56 14.68 -0.92 -12.90
N GLN A 57 14.97 0.05 -12.04
CA GLN A 57 16.27 0.73 -12.00
C GLN A 57 17.37 -0.15 -11.38
N THR A 58 17.07 -0.84 -10.28
CA THR A 58 18.05 -1.63 -9.54
C THR A 58 18.33 -2.97 -10.20
N LEU A 59 17.28 -3.71 -10.60
CA LEU A 59 17.43 -5.04 -11.18
C LEU A 59 17.70 -4.99 -12.68
N GLY A 60 17.23 -3.95 -13.39
CA GLY A 60 17.35 -3.87 -14.84
C GLY A 60 16.47 -4.89 -15.54
N PHE A 61 15.21 -5.01 -15.10
CA PHE A 61 14.24 -5.90 -15.73
C PHE A 61 13.90 -5.44 -17.15
N ASP A 62 13.85 -6.40 -18.07
CA ASP A 62 13.34 -6.19 -19.42
C ASP A 62 11.80 -6.09 -19.45
N ASN A 63 11.23 -5.84 -20.63
CA ASN A 63 9.77 -5.66 -20.77
C ASN A 63 8.97 -6.91 -20.38
N HIS A 64 9.50 -8.12 -20.63
CA HIS A 64 8.83 -9.37 -20.27
C HIS A 64 8.89 -9.59 -18.75
N GLN A 65 10.06 -9.38 -18.14
CA GLN A 65 10.26 -9.47 -16.70
C GLN A 65 9.42 -8.42 -15.94
N MET A 66 9.26 -7.22 -16.50
CA MET A 66 8.40 -6.18 -15.93
C MET A 66 6.92 -6.54 -15.98
N GLU A 67 6.46 -7.27 -16.99
CA GLU A 67 5.08 -7.76 -17.06
C GLU A 67 4.81 -8.81 -15.97
N VAL A 68 5.73 -9.77 -15.80
CA VAL A 68 5.67 -10.75 -14.71
C VAL A 68 5.68 -10.06 -13.35
N PHE A 69 6.56 -9.08 -13.16
CA PHE A 69 6.60 -8.28 -11.93
C PHE A 69 5.27 -7.60 -11.65
N ARG A 70 4.65 -6.95 -12.64
CA ARG A 70 3.37 -6.24 -12.45
C ARG A 70 2.25 -7.18 -12.02
N GLN A 71 2.13 -8.33 -12.67
CA GLN A 71 1.10 -9.32 -12.37
C GLN A 71 1.30 -9.93 -10.97
N SER A 72 2.51 -10.41 -10.71
CA SER A 72 2.91 -11.01 -9.44
C SER A 72 2.78 -10.01 -8.28
N SER A 73 3.24 -8.77 -8.49
CA SER A 73 3.19 -7.71 -7.47
C SER A 73 1.76 -7.28 -7.15
N ARG A 74 0.87 -7.23 -8.14
CA ARG A 74 -0.55 -6.91 -7.91
C ARG A 74 -1.25 -7.99 -7.09
N ALA A 75 -1.04 -9.26 -7.43
CA ALA A 75 -1.59 -10.39 -6.67
C ALA A 75 -1.03 -10.41 -5.24
N PHE A 76 0.29 -10.25 -5.10
CA PHE A 76 0.95 -10.17 -3.81
C PHE A 76 0.38 -9.03 -2.96
N ARG A 77 0.29 -7.81 -3.49
CA ARG A 77 -0.25 -6.62 -2.78
C ARG A 77 -1.66 -6.85 -2.26
N GLN A 78 -2.54 -7.41 -3.09
CA GLN A 78 -3.92 -7.67 -2.69
C GLN A 78 -3.98 -8.64 -1.52
N ASN A 79 -3.24 -9.74 -1.58
CA ASN A 79 -3.18 -10.73 -0.52
C ASN A 79 -2.54 -10.17 0.75
N ALA A 80 -1.36 -9.55 0.63
CA ALA A 80 -0.63 -8.96 1.76
C ALA A 80 -1.46 -7.90 2.49
N ASN A 81 -2.14 -7.01 1.77
CA ASN A 81 -3.00 -5.99 2.38
C ASN A 81 -4.19 -6.60 3.14
N GLN A 82 -4.76 -7.71 2.66
CA GLN A 82 -5.83 -8.42 3.37
C GLN A 82 -5.31 -9.06 4.66
N ILE A 83 -4.14 -9.69 4.63
CA ILE A 83 -3.50 -10.30 5.79
C ILE A 83 -3.13 -9.22 6.83
N ILE A 84 -2.45 -8.15 6.41
CA ILE A 84 -2.08 -7.02 7.28
C ILE A 84 -3.31 -6.37 7.90
N GLY A 85 -4.39 -6.19 7.12
CA GLY A 85 -5.66 -5.70 7.63
C GLY A 85 -6.24 -6.61 8.73
N SER A 86 -6.10 -7.92 8.58
CA SER A 86 -6.56 -8.90 9.57
C SER A 86 -5.69 -8.91 10.83
N ILE A 87 -4.37 -8.75 10.68
CA ILE A 87 -3.45 -8.56 11.81
C ILE A 87 -3.83 -7.33 12.62
N ASN A 88 -4.09 -6.20 11.94
CA ASN A 88 -4.45 -4.95 12.62
C ASN A 88 -5.79 -5.05 13.36
N ARG A 89 -6.79 -5.72 12.78
CA ARG A 89 -8.06 -5.98 13.47
C ARG A 89 -7.86 -6.86 14.71
N SER A 90 -7.03 -7.90 14.59
CA SER A 90 -6.71 -8.79 15.72
C SER A 90 -5.96 -8.06 16.83
N LYS A 91 -5.02 -7.16 16.47
CA LYS A 91 -4.32 -6.29 17.44
C LYS A 91 -5.28 -5.33 18.15
N GLU A 92 -6.24 -4.77 17.43
CA GLU A 92 -7.28 -3.92 18.03
C GLU A 92 -8.17 -4.72 18.98
N GLU A 93 -8.61 -5.92 18.58
CA GLU A 93 -9.40 -6.80 19.44
C GLU A 93 -8.63 -7.19 20.71
N LEU A 94 -7.34 -7.53 20.57
CA LEU A 94 -6.45 -7.80 21.70
C LEU A 94 -6.40 -6.61 22.67
N PHE A 95 -6.28 -5.39 22.13
CA PHE A 95 -6.21 -4.17 22.93
C PHE A 95 -7.54 -3.85 23.63
N ILE A 96 -8.68 -4.14 22.99
CA ILE A 96 -10.01 -3.99 23.59
C ILE A 96 -10.21 -4.99 24.73
N GLU A 97 -9.90 -6.28 24.51
CA GLU A 97 -10.05 -7.32 25.53
C GLU A 97 -9.16 -7.06 26.75
N LEU A 98 -7.94 -6.54 26.53
CA LEU A 98 -7.04 -6.13 27.61
C LEU A 98 -7.61 -5.00 28.50
N GLN A 99 -8.54 -4.20 27.99
CA GLN A 99 -9.17 -3.09 28.71
C GLN A 99 -10.49 -3.45 29.38
N ALA A 100 -10.98 -4.69 29.22
CA ALA A 100 -12.20 -5.15 29.87
C ALA A 100 -12.05 -5.14 31.41
N GLU A 101 -13.15 -4.97 32.15
CA GLU A 101 -13.14 -5.02 33.61
C GLU A 101 -12.64 -6.38 34.14
N GLN A 102 -12.90 -7.45 33.38
CA GLN A 102 -12.39 -8.79 33.63
C GLN A 102 -11.89 -9.40 32.32
N PRO A 103 -10.60 -9.21 31.97
CA PRO A 103 -10.04 -9.73 30.73
C PRO A 103 -10.03 -11.26 30.70
N ASP A 104 -10.49 -11.85 29.59
CA ASP A 104 -10.42 -13.27 29.33
C ASP A 104 -9.02 -13.67 28.82
N THR A 105 -8.24 -14.25 29.72
CA THR A 105 -6.86 -14.71 29.41
C THR A 105 -6.81 -15.84 28.37
N VAL A 106 -7.89 -16.59 28.17
CA VAL A 106 -7.98 -17.61 27.10
C VAL A 106 -8.16 -16.90 25.77
N ARG A 107 -9.11 -15.95 25.68
CA ARG A 107 -9.34 -15.15 24.47
C ARG A 107 -8.10 -14.38 24.03
N LEU A 108 -7.38 -13.76 24.98
CA LEU A 108 -6.13 -13.04 24.70
C LEU A 108 -5.04 -13.95 24.07
N LYS A 109 -4.95 -15.20 24.53
CA LYS A 109 -4.02 -16.19 23.97
C LYS A 109 -4.44 -16.65 22.58
N GLU A 110 -5.74 -16.83 22.36
CA GLU A 110 -6.29 -17.17 21.04
C GLU A 110 -5.97 -16.08 20.02
N ILE A 111 -6.28 -14.81 20.32
CA ILE A 111 -5.99 -13.67 19.45
C ILE A 111 -4.49 -13.58 19.15
N SER A 112 -3.64 -13.77 20.17
CA SER A 112 -2.18 -13.78 19.97
C SER A 112 -1.73 -14.90 19.02
N LYS A 113 -2.34 -16.08 19.11
CA LYS A 113 -2.05 -17.20 18.22
C LYS A 113 -2.53 -16.93 16.79
N GLU A 114 -3.71 -16.33 16.63
CA GLU A 114 -4.26 -15.91 15.33
C GLU A 114 -3.32 -14.89 14.65
N ILE A 115 -2.84 -13.89 15.38
CA ILE A 115 -1.83 -12.94 14.88
C ILE A 115 -0.58 -13.69 14.39
N GLY A 116 -0.10 -14.68 15.15
CA GLY A 116 1.04 -15.52 14.76
C GLY A 116 0.82 -16.30 13.45
N VAL A 117 -0.38 -16.86 13.26
CA VAL A 117 -0.76 -17.56 12.02
C VAL A 117 -0.77 -16.59 10.84
N LEU A 118 -1.38 -15.41 11.00
CA LEU A 118 -1.41 -14.38 9.95
C LEU A 118 -0.02 -13.89 9.57
N HIS A 119 0.90 -13.75 10.54
CA HIS A 119 2.30 -13.43 10.23
C HIS A 119 3.00 -14.54 9.45
N ALA A 120 2.70 -15.82 9.71
CA ALA A 120 3.20 -16.92 8.91
C ALA A 120 2.65 -16.86 7.47
N GLU A 121 1.35 -16.62 7.30
CA GLU A 121 0.72 -16.46 5.98
C GLU A 121 1.35 -15.31 5.17
N LEU A 122 1.65 -14.17 5.82
CA LEU A 122 2.32 -13.05 5.17
C LEU A 122 3.74 -13.41 4.72
N LYS A 123 4.47 -14.20 5.53
CA LYS A 123 5.80 -14.71 5.17
C LYS A 123 5.72 -15.67 3.98
N ASP A 124 4.76 -16.57 3.95
CA ASP A 124 4.55 -17.50 2.84
C ASP A 124 4.23 -16.76 1.54
N ALA A 125 3.35 -15.75 1.59
CA ALA A 125 3.08 -14.89 0.44
C ALA A 125 4.36 -14.19 -0.06
N THR A 126 5.21 -13.73 0.85
CA THR A 126 6.46 -13.03 0.51
C THR A 126 7.48 -13.98 -0.14
N VAL A 127 7.57 -15.22 0.36
CA VAL A 127 8.41 -16.28 -0.22
C VAL A 127 7.94 -16.61 -1.63
N ASN A 128 6.64 -16.78 -1.85
CA ASN A 128 6.08 -17.07 -3.16
C ASN A 128 6.37 -15.94 -4.16
N PHE A 129 6.18 -14.69 -3.74
CA PHE A 129 6.53 -13.51 -4.55
C PHE A 129 8.02 -13.49 -4.95
N TYR A 130 8.92 -13.78 -4.01
CA TYR A 130 10.34 -13.88 -4.30
C TYR A 130 10.66 -14.99 -5.32
N LEU A 131 10.07 -16.17 -5.16
CA LEU A 131 10.30 -17.31 -6.04
C LEU A 131 9.81 -17.04 -7.47
N GLU A 132 8.65 -16.39 -7.62
CA GLU A 132 8.12 -15.99 -8.92
C GLU A 132 9.08 -15.03 -9.64
N LEU A 133 9.56 -13.98 -8.98
CA LEU A 133 10.53 -13.05 -9.58
C LEU A 133 11.87 -13.73 -9.87
N ASN A 134 12.34 -14.58 -8.97
CA ASN A 134 13.60 -15.31 -9.13
C ASN A 134 13.58 -16.26 -10.34
N SER A 135 12.41 -16.80 -10.70
CA SER A 135 12.26 -17.71 -11.85
C SER A 135 12.57 -17.05 -13.20
N VAL A 136 12.31 -15.74 -13.34
CA VAL A 136 12.51 -14.98 -14.58
C VAL A 136 13.82 -14.21 -14.61
N CYS A 137 14.55 -14.13 -13.50
CA CYS A 137 15.82 -13.42 -13.40
C CYS A 137 17.00 -14.19 -14.03
N ASN A 138 17.91 -13.48 -14.69
CA ASN A 138 19.23 -14.00 -15.08
C ASN A 138 20.20 -14.06 -13.86
N PRO A 139 21.38 -14.70 -13.97
CA PRO A 139 22.30 -14.86 -12.84
C PRO A 139 22.71 -13.55 -12.15
N GLU A 140 22.94 -12.47 -12.91
CA GLU A 140 23.28 -11.16 -12.35
C GLU A 140 22.10 -10.54 -11.61
N GLN A 141 20.90 -10.60 -12.21
CA GLN A 141 19.67 -10.12 -11.61
C GLN A 141 19.32 -10.87 -10.32
N LYS A 142 19.55 -12.18 -10.26
CA LYS A 142 19.33 -12.98 -9.03
C LYS A 142 20.17 -12.49 -7.86
N ASN A 143 21.41 -12.05 -8.10
CA ASN A 143 22.25 -11.49 -7.04
C ASN A 143 21.72 -10.15 -6.53
N LYS A 144 21.21 -9.30 -7.42
CA LYS A 144 20.57 -8.03 -7.03
C LYS A 144 19.21 -8.24 -6.35
N LEU A 145 18.45 -9.25 -6.78
CA LEU A 145 17.15 -9.60 -6.18
C LEU A 145 17.30 -9.96 -4.70
N LYS A 146 18.35 -10.72 -4.35
CA LYS A 146 18.69 -11.03 -2.95
C LYS A 146 18.83 -9.75 -2.12
N THR A 147 19.57 -8.75 -2.61
CA THR A 147 19.81 -7.51 -1.84
C THR A 147 18.54 -6.68 -1.67
N VAL A 148 17.65 -6.69 -2.66
CA VAL A 148 16.38 -5.94 -2.62
C VAL A 148 15.40 -6.52 -1.60
N PHE A 149 15.39 -7.84 -1.43
CA PHE A 149 14.46 -8.52 -0.51
C PHE A 149 14.98 -8.62 0.93
N VAL A 150 16.25 -8.31 1.21
CA VAL A 150 16.82 -8.36 2.56
C VAL A 150 15.96 -7.64 3.61
N PRO A 151 15.46 -6.41 3.38
CA PRO A 151 14.63 -5.70 4.36
C PRO A 151 13.30 -6.38 4.70
N LEU A 152 12.83 -7.30 3.85
CA LEU A 152 11.57 -8.02 4.08
C LEU A 152 11.72 -9.26 4.97
N PHE A 153 12.93 -9.82 5.01
CA PHE A 153 13.22 -11.05 5.75
C PHE A 153 14.03 -10.79 7.02
N ARG A 154 14.77 -9.68 7.06
CA ARG A 154 15.45 -9.25 8.27
C ARG A 154 14.55 -8.27 8.98
N GLU A 155 14.08 -8.67 10.16
CA GLU A 155 13.59 -7.73 11.15
C GLU A 155 14.67 -6.66 11.29
N THR A 156 14.36 -5.43 10.89
CA THR A 156 15.22 -4.31 11.25
C THR A 156 15.26 -4.36 12.77
N PRO A 157 16.42 -4.62 13.41
CA PRO A 157 16.49 -4.64 14.86
C PRO A 157 15.87 -3.33 15.31
N LEU A 158 14.89 -3.36 16.23
CA LEU A 158 14.17 -2.20 16.76
C LEU A 158 15.18 -1.09 17.07
N GLN A 159 15.48 -0.28 16.06
CA GLN A 159 16.50 0.75 16.13
C GLN A 159 15.66 1.96 16.53
N GLY A 160 15.67 2.20 17.84
CA GLY A 160 14.88 3.24 18.49
C GLY A 160 14.80 4.50 17.64
N GLY A 161 13.60 5.08 17.64
CA GLY A 161 13.17 6.19 16.80
C GLY A 161 14.31 7.02 16.22
N HIS A 162 14.46 6.96 14.90
CA HIS A 162 15.14 8.01 14.16
C HIS A 162 14.35 9.31 14.38
N GLY A 163 14.82 10.09 15.35
CA GLY A 163 14.34 11.42 15.65
C GLY A 163 14.24 12.23 14.36
N GLY A 164 13.01 12.59 14.01
CA GLY A 164 12.73 13.62 13.03
C GLY A 164 13.23 14.96 13.56
N ASN A 165 14.53 15.21 13.40
CA ASN A 165 15.14 16.52 13.52
C ASN A 165 14.70 17.38 12.33
N ASN A 166 13.44 17.79 12.33
CA ASN A 166 12.91 18.83 11.43
C ASN A 166 12.52 20.09 12.22
N GLY A 167 13.27 20.39 13.27
CA GLY A 167 13.33 21.72 13.88
C GLY A 167 14.16 22.67 13.02
N ARG A 168 13.67 23.05 11.83
CA ARG A 168 14.16 24.24 11.12
C ARG A 168 13.62 25.49 11.82
N GLY A 169 14.08 25.72 13.04
CA GLY A 169 13.99 27.00 13.72
C GLY A 169 14.98 27.95 13.07
N HIS A 170 14.53 28.68 12.04
CA HIS A 170 15.25 29.82 11.50
C HIS A 170 15.48 30.84 12.62
N GLY A 171 16.71 30.88 13.15
CA GLY A 171 17.18 31.93 14.03
C GLY A 171 17.14 33.27 13.32
N ARG A 172 16.05 34.03 13.50
CA ARG A 172 16.06 35.48 13.28
C ARG A 172 16.70 36.16 14.48
N ARG A 173 18.00 36.35 14.33
CA ARG A 173 18.84 37.42 14.89
C ARG A 173 17.99 38.68 15.16
N ASN A 174 17.69 38.95 16.42
CA ASN A 174 17.37 40.31 16.85
C ASN A 174 18.62 40.81 17.60
N ARG A 175 19.34 41.75 16.98
CA ARG A 175 20.40 42.51 17.64
C ARG A 175 19.74 43.74 18.25
N ASN A 176 19.98 43.92 19.55
CA ASN A 176 19.67 45.09 20.36
C ASN A 176 20.03 46.41 19.64
N PHE A 177 19.21 47.45 19.79
CA PHE A 177 19.39 48.62 20.65
C PHE A 177 18.12 49.46 20.64
#